data_AF-A0A971L7C9-F1
#
_entry.id   AF-A0A971L7C9-F1
#
_cell.length_a   1.000
_cell.length_b   1.000
_cell.length_c   1.000
_cell.angle_alpha   90.00
_cell.angle_beta   90.00
_cell.angle_gamma   90.00
#
_symmetry.space_group_name_H-M   'P 1'
#
loop_
_entity.id
_entity.type
_entity.pdbx_description
1 polymer ?
#
loop_
_entity_poly.entity_id
_entity_poly.type
_entity_poly.pdbx_seq_one_letter_code
_entity_poly.pdbx_strand_id
1 'polypeptide(L)' 'MSELRFDPVRGSWVIIASERSRRPSDFKSPPYQGKGEINCPFCPGNEKGTPPEVFAFRARGSRPDTPG' A
#
# COMPACT_ATOMS: atom_id res chain seq x y z
N MET A 1 -11.51 -26.76 7.52
CA MET A 1 -10.40 -27.68 7.88
C MET A 1 -9.13 -26.84 8.00
N SER A 2 -8.26 -27.10 8.97
CA SER A 2 -6.98 -26.40 9.11
C SER A 2 -5.82 -27.30 8.69
N GLU A 3 -4.84 -26.75 7.98
CA GLU A 3 -3.66 -27.48 7.50
C GLU A 3 -2.37 -26.66 7.71
N LEU A 4 -1.23 -27.35 7.66
CA LEU A 4 0.10 -26.76 7.69
C LEU A 4 0.76 -26.90 6.31
N ARG A 5 1.35 -25.81 5.80
CA ARG A 5 2.16 -25.81 4.58
C ARG A 5 3.53 -25.22 4.86
N PHE A 6 4.59 -25.84 4.36
CA PHE A 6 5.94 -25.31 4.46
C PHE A 6 6.23 -24.35 3.30
N ASP A 7 6.72 -23.16 3.61
CA ASP A 7 7.23 -22.19 2.65
C ASP A 7 8.75 -22.39 2.49
N PRO A 8 9.22 -22.94 1.35
CA PRO A 8 10.65 -23.16 1.12
C PRO A 8 11.44 -21.87 0.88
N VAL A 9 10.79 -20.77 0.50
CA VAL A 9 11.45 -19.47 0.28
C VAL A 9 11.83 -18.84 1.61
N ARG A 10 10.94 -18.95 2.61
CA ARG A 10 11.15 -18.38 3.96
C ARG A 10 11.68 -19.40 4.97
N GLY A 11 11.66 -20.69 4.62
CA GLY A 11 12.09 -21.78 5.50
C GLY A 11 11.17 -21.97 6.72
N SER A 12 9.89 -21.68 6.59
CA SER A 12 8.95 -21.65 7.73
C SER A 12 7.62 -22.33 7.43
N TRP A 13 6.94 -22.77 8.49
CA TRP A 13 5.62 -23.36 8.39
C TRP A 13 4.53 -22.28 8.49
N VAL A 14 3.51 -22.40 7.65
CA VAL A 14 2.34 -21.53 7.61
C VAL A 14 1.09 -22.32 7.96
N ILE A 15 0.26 -21.76 8.82
CA ILE A 15 -1.06 -22.32 9.17
C ILE A 15 -2.10 -21.75 8.22
N ILE A 16 -2.82 -22.62 7.52
CA ILE A 16 -3.98 -22.26 6.71
C ILE A 16 -5.24 -22.70 7.44
N ALA A 17 -6.09 -21.75 7.83
CA ALA A 17 -7.32 -22.00 8.58
C ALA A 17 -8.46 -21.12 8.07
N SER A 18 -9.06 -21.52 6.94
CA SER A 18 -10.12 -20.76 6.23
C SER A 18 -11.32 -20.37 7.11
N GLU A 19 -11.71 -21.25 8.05
CA GLU A 19 -12.85 -21.00 8.95
C GLU A 19 -12.61 -19.82 9.92
N ARG A 20 -11.37 -19.34 10.09
CA ARG A 20 -11.07 -18.18 10.95
C ARG A 20 -11.78 -16.91 10.48
N SER A 21 -12.03 -16.76 9.18
CA SER A 21 -12.71 -15.60 8.61
C SER A 21 -14.18 -15.46 9.04
N ARG A 22 -14.78 -16.54 9.55
CA ARG A 22 -16.19 -16.57 9.99
C ARG A 22 -16.37 -16.23 11.47
N ARG A 23 -15.26 -16.03 12.20
CA ARG A 23 -15.33 -15.67 13.62
C ARG A 23 -15.98 -14.29 13.77
N PRO A 24 -16.89 -14.12 14.73
CA PRO A 24 -17.38 -12.80 15.08
C PRO A 24 -16.19 -11.89 15.43
N SER A 25 -16.18 -10.69 14.85
CA SER A 25 -15.25 -9.63 15.21
C SER A 25 -16.03 -8.51 15.85
N ASP A 26 -15.76 -8.23 17.13
CA ASP A 26 -16.42 -7.13 17.86
C ASP A 26 -16.12 -5.76 17.22
N PHE A 27 -14.99 -5.65 16.54
CA PHE A 27 -14.53 -4.46 15.84
C PHE A 27 -14.54 -4.70 14.33
N LYS A 28 -15.45 -4.02 13.62
CA LYS A 28 -15.36 -3.89 12.16
C LYS A 28 -14.42 -2.73 11.85
N SER A 29 -13.53 -2.92 10.88
CA SER A 29 -12.81 -1.78 10.32
C SER A 29 -13.83 -0.83 9.71
N PRO A 30 -13.80 0.47 10.05
CA PRO A 30 -14.64 1.43 9.36
C PRO A 30 -14.29 1.39 7.86
N PRO A 31 -15.27 1.60 6.96
CA PRO A 31 -14.98 1.75 5.55
C PRO A 31 -13.93 2.87 5.41
N TYR A 32 -12.98 2.68 4.48
CA TYR A 32 -11.98 3.69 4.20
C TYR A 32 -12.68 4.98 3.75
N GLN A 33 -12.81 5.92 4.68
CA GLN A 33 -13.14 7.29 4.35
C GLN A 33 -11.83 7.88 3.86
N GLY A 34 -11.68 7.98 2.54
CA GLY A 34 -10.54 8.67 1.94
C GLY A 34 -10.35 9.98 2.66
N LYS A 35 -9.26 10.07 3.43
CA LYS A 35 -8.86 11.36 3.97
C LYS A 35 -8.61 12.21 2.73
N GLY A 36 -9.43 13.25 2.53
CA GLY A 36 -9.21 14.20 1.45
C GLY A 36 -7.76 14.67 1.43
N GLU A 37 -7.32 15.20 0.30
CA GLU A 37 -5.95 15.58 -0.11
C GLU A 37 -5.27 16.63 0.79
N ILE A 38 -5.58 16.69 2.07
CA ILE A 38 -4.94 17.53 3.07
C ILE A 38 -3.52 16.98 3.23
N ASN A 39 -2.62 17.52 2.40
CA ASN A 39 -1.18 17.32 2.46
C ASN A 39 -0.69 15.92 2.00
N CYS A 40 -1.13 15.44 0.84
CA CYS A 40 -0.55 14.24 0.22
C CYS A 40 0.71 14.63 -0.58
N PRO A 41 1.93 14.24 -0.17
CA PRO A 41 3.16 14.58 -0.89
C PRO A 41 3.26 13.92 -2.28
N PHE A 42 2.48 12.87 -2.51
CA PHE A 42 2.43 12.15 -3.78
C PHE A 42 1.35 12.65 -4.75
N CYS A 43 0.50 13.59 -4.32
CA CYS A 43 -0.43 14.24 -5.24
C CYS A 43 0.33 15.23 -6.14
N PRO A 44 -0.07 15.38 -7.41
CA PRO A 44 0.53 16.36 -8.32
C PRO A 44 0.52 17.77 -7.70
N GLY A 45 1.65 18.45 -7.77
CA GLY A 45 1.85 19.79 -7.19
C GLY A 45 2.54 19.81 -5.82
N ASN A 46 2.69 18.64 -5.18
CA ASN A 46 3.33 18.50 -3.87
C ASN A 46 4.70 17.81 -3.92
N GLU A 47 5.36 17.80 -5.09
CA GLU A 47 6.64 17.10 -5.32
C GLU A 47 7.78 17.60 -4.41
N LYS A 48 7.68 18.84 -3.91
CA LYS A 48 8.60 19.38 -2.89
C LYS A 48 8.55 18.62 -1.55
N GLY A 49 7.45 17.91 -1.29
CA GLY A 49 7.28 17.06 -0.12
C GLY A 49 7.88 15.66 -0.29
N THR A 50 8.37 15.32 -1.48
CA THR A 50 9.08 14.07 -1.76
C THR A 50 10.59 14.27 -1.82
N PRO A 51 11.39 13.22 -1.59
CA PRO A 51 12.81 13.25 -1.92
C PRO A 51 13.05 13.58 -3.41
N PRO A 52 14.26 14.03 -3.79
CA PRO A 52 14.57 14.37 -5.17
C PRO A 52 14.21 13.26 -6.16
N GLU A 53 13.61 13.64 -7.28
CA GLU A 53 13.16 12.73 -8.32
C GLU A 53 14.33 11.90 -8.89
N VAL A 54 14.18 10.58 -8.89
CA VAL A 54 15.11 9.65 -9.55
C VAL A 54 14.74 9.47 -11.03
N PHE A 55 13.45 9.34 -11.32
CA PHE A 55 12.91 9.16 -12.67
C PHE A 55 11.39 9.37 -12.68
N ALA A 56 10.86 10.04 -13.71
CA ALA A 56 9.41 10.12 -13.98
C ALA A 56 9.10 10.03 -15.48
N PHE A 57 7.95 9.45 -15.81
CA PHE A 57 7.39 9.47 -17.15
C PHE A 57 6.60 10.76 -17.35
N ARG A 58 7.18 11.74 -18.06
CA ARG A 58 6.63 13.08 -18.22
C ARG A 58 6.80 13.61 -19.63
N ALA A 59 6.08 14.68 -19.96
CA ALA A 59 6.23 15.36 -21.26
C ALA A 59 7.68 15.85 -21.46
N ARG A 60 8.19 15.73 -22.69
CA ARG A 60 9.56 16.16 -23.03
C ARG A 60 9.76 17.64 -22.69
N GLY A 61 10.81 17.94 -21.93
CA GLY A 61 11.17 19.32 -21.54
C GLY A 61 10.61 19.78 -20.19
N SER A 62 9.84 18.93 -19.49
CA SER A 62 9.48 19.15 -18.08
C SER A 62 10.71 19.09 -17.16
N ARG A 63 10.61 19.72 -15.98
CA ARG A 63 11.71 19.77 -15.00
C ARG A 63 11.57 18.63 -13.98
N PRO A 64 12.67 18.15 -13.40
CA PRO A 64 12.60 17.29 -12.22
C PRO A 64 11.84 17.96 -11.08
N ASP A 65 11.21 17.17 -10.22
CA ASP A 65 10.48 17.64 -9.03
C ASP A 65 9.32 18.59 -9.38
N THR A 66 8.69 18.36 -10.54
CA THR A 66 7.49 19.09 -10.99
C THR A 66 6.39 18.12 -11.40
N PRO A 67 5.12 18.58 -11.42
CA PRO A 67 4.01 17.75 -11.87
C PRO A 67 4.25 17.28 -13.30
N GLY A 68 4.13 15.97 -13.54
CA GLY A 68 4.51 15.36 -14.82
C GLY A 68 3.89 14.00 -15.06
#